data_AF-X0TRE6-F1
#
_entry.id   AF-X0TRE6-F1
#
_cell.length_a   1.000
_cell.length_b   1.000
_cell.length_c   1.000
_cell.angle_alpha   90.00
_cell.angle_beta   90.00
_cell.angle_gamma   90.00
#
_symmetry.space_group_name_H-M   'P 1'
#
loop_
_entity.id
_entity.type
_entity.pdbx_description
1 polymer ?
#
loop_
_entity_poly.entity_id
_entity_poly.type
_entity_poly.pdbx_seq_one_letter_code
_entity_poly.pdbx_strand_id
1 'polypeptide(L)'
;MEDNDHILLAHGGGGQLTAELIGEVILPALGAAGRQQPGRLTDAAVLELAGAARTGRVAVTTDSYVVQPLEFPGGDIGKLAVCGTVNDLAVVGAAPRALSLALVLE
;
A
#
# COMPACT_ATOMS: atom_id res chain seq x y z
N MET A 1 5.39 20.56 15.72
CA MET A 1 4.77 20.94 14.45
C MET A 1 3.68 21.92 14.78
N GLU A 2 3.92 23.20 14.55
CA GLU A 2 2.88 24.21 14.70
C GLU A 2 2.01 24.13 13.44
N ASP A 3 0.73 23.82 13.63
CA ASP A 3 -0.37 23.79 12.64
C ASP A 3 -0.53 22.54 11.76
N ASN A 4 -0.90 21.38 12.36
CA ASN A 4 -1.20 20.15 11.60
C ASN A 4 -2.51 19.42 12.01
N ASP A 5 -3.56 20.16 12.39
CA ASP A 5 -4.86 19.60 12.80
C ASP A 5 -5.76 19.12 11.61
N HIS A 6 -5.30 19.27 10.37
CA HIS A 6 -6.11 18.99 9.17
C HIS A 6 -5.39 18.13 8.13
N ILE A 7 -6.12 17.17 7.56
CA ILE A 7 -5.67 16.39 6.40
C ILE A 7 -5.92 17.18 5.11
N LEU A 8 -4.84 17.58 4.46
CA LEU A 8 -4.83 18.17 3.11
C LEU A 8 -4.81 17.10 2.00
N LEU A 9 -5.24 17.48 0.79
CA LEU A 9 -5.11 16.64 -0.41
C LEU A 9 -3.68 16.19 -0.68
N ALA A 10 -2.70 17.06 -0.38
CA ALA A 10 -1.29 16.77 -0.60
C ALA A 10 -0.76 15.61 0.27
N HIS A 11 -1.41 15.27 1.38
CA HIS A 11 -1.09 14.08 2.16
C HIS A 11 -1.43 12.77 1.42
N GLY A 12 -2.33 12.80 0.43
CA GLY A 12 -2.65 11.67 -0.45
C GLY A 12 -1.90 11.69 -1.79
N GLY A 13 -0.98 12.64 -1.99
CA GLY A 13 -0.30 12.84 -3.27
C GLY A 13 0.96 11.98 -3.49
N GLY A 14 1.39 11.20 -2.50
CA GLY A 14 2.59 10.36 -2.57
C GLY A 14 3.93 11.11 -2.42
N GLY A 15 3.88 12.41 -2.08
CA GLY A 15 5.06 13.27 -1.96
C GLY A 15 5.56 13.43 -0.52
N GLN A 16 6.24 14.56 -0.26
CA GLN A 16 6.84 14.86 1.05
C GLN A 16 5.81 14.82 2.19
N LEU A 17 4.66 15.48 2.01
CA LEU A 17 3.61 15.50 3.04
C LEU A 17 3.03 14.10 3.32
N THR A 18 2.95 13.23 2.31
CA THR A 18 2.59 11.81 2.53
C THR A 18 3.62 11.10 3.39
N ALA A 19 4.91 11.29 3.12
CA ALA A 19 5.98 10.68 3.89
C ALA A 19 6.01 11.18 5.35
N GLU A 20 5.78 12.48 5.57
CA GLU A 20 5.65 13.08 6.90
C GLU A 20 4.46 12.49 7.66
N LEU A 21 3.27 12.42 7.04
CA LEU A 21 2.08 11.79 7.65
C LEU A 21 2.34 10.33 8.06
N ILE A 22 2.98 9.55 7.18
CA ILE A 22 3.32 8.15 7.48
C ILE A 22 4.30 8.07 8.66
N GLY A 23 5.38 8.85 8.61
CA GLY A 23 6.47 8.80 9.59
C GLY A 23 6.07 9.30 10.97
N GLU A 24 5.29 10.38 11.03
CA GLU A 24 5.03 11.12 12.27
C GLU A 24 3.68 10.76 12.91
N VAL A 25 2.73 10.23 12.14
CA VAL A 25 1.38 9.90 12.64
C VAL A 25 1.08 8.42 12.52
N ILE A 26 1.19 7.83 11.33
CA ILE A 26 0.74 6.44 11.08
C ILE A 26 1.64 5.42 11.77
N LEU A 27 2.95 5.45 11.53
CA LEU A 27 3.88 4.48 12.10
C LEU A 27 3.90 4.50 13.64
N PRO A 28 3.91 5.67 14.33
CA PRO A 28 3.80 5.72 15.78
C PRO A 28 2.50 5.11 16.31
N ALA A 29 1.37 5.34 15.64
CA ALA A 29 0.06 4.81 16.03
C ALA A 29 -0.02 3.27 15.92
N LEU A 30 0.71 2.65 14.98
CA LEU A 30 0.77 1.20 14.80
C LEU A 30 1.65 0.46 15.83
N GLY A 31 2.30 1.18 16.74
CA GLY A 31 3.04 0.59 17.85
C GLY A 31 4.16 -0.36 17.41
N ALA A 32 4.15 -1.59 17.91
CA ALA A 32 5.20 -2.57 17.58
C ALA A 32 5.25 -2.88 16.08
N ALA A 33 4.10 -2.95 15.40
CA ALA A 33 4.05 -3.24 13.96
C ALA A 33 4.76 -2.13 13.14
N GLY A 34 4.54 -0.86 13.48
CA GLY A 34 5.24 0.27 12.85
C GLY A 34 6.74 0.30 13.19
N ARG A 35 7.13 -0.16 14.38
CA ARG A 35 8.53 -0.21 14.83
C ARG A 35 9.35 -1.41 14.35
N GLN A 36 8.73 -2.44 13.78
CA GLN A 36 9.43 -3.62 13.24
C GLN A 36 9.89 -3.40 11.78
N GLN A 37 9.42 -2.33 11.11
CA GLN A 37 9.80 -1.97 9.74
C GLN A 37 10.44 -0.56 9.53
N PRO A 38 11.03 0.14 10.52
CA PRO A 38 11.56 1.48 10.28
C PRO A 38 12.74 1.38 9.30
N GLY A 39 12.57 1.94 8.10
CA GLY A 39 13.58 1.95 7.05
C GLY A 39 13.30 1.04 5.84
N ARG A 40 12.20 0.29 5.82
CA ARG A 40 11.74 -0.47 4.62
C ARG A 40 10.25 -0.27 4.39
N LEU A 41 9.83 0.97 4.17
CA LEU A 41 8.52 1.29 3.58
C LEU A 41 8.55 0.92 2.08
N THR A 42 8.68 -0.38 1.80
CA THR A 42 8.70 -0.94 0.44
C THR A 42 7.28 -1.23 -0.04
N ASP A 43 7.12 -1.52 -1.34
CA ASP A 43 5.81 -1.73 -1.98
C ASP A 43 5.03 -2.96 -1.48
N ALA A 44 5.67 -3.85 -0.71
CA ALA A 44 5.00 -4.95 -0.03
C ALA A 44 5.70 -5.33 1.28
N ALA A 45 4.94 -5.88 2.23
CA ALA A 45 5.47 -6.53 3.42
C ALA A 45 5.78 -8.00 3.13
N VAL A 46 6.99 -8.46 3.45
CA VAL A 46 7.40 -9.86 3.33
C VAL A 46 7.33 -10.55 4.69
N LEU A 47 6.51 -11.59 4.78
CA LEU A 47 6.21 -12.32 6.01
C LEU A 47 6.77 -13.74 5.94
N GLU A 48 7.41 -14.20 7.01
CA GLU A 48 7.83 -15.59 7.19
C GLU A 48 6.74 -16.35 7.96
N LEU A 49 6.01 -17.22 7.26
CA LEU A 49 4.96 -18.07 7.82
C LEU A 49 5.56 -19.40 8.29
N ALA A 50 5.49 -19.66 9.59
CA ALA A 50 5.91 -20.93 10.16
C ALA A 50 5.02 -22.09 9.66
N GLY A 51 5.63 -23.18 9.20
CA GLY A 51 4.93 -24.44 8.88
C GLY A 51 4.56 -24.68 7.41
N ALA A 52 4.91 -23.78 6.47
CA ALA A 52 4.66 -24.01 5.05
C ALA A 52 5.74 -24.94 4.42
N ALA A 53 5.29 -26.03 3.78
CA ALA A 53 6.14 -27.09 3.20
C ALA A 53 7.06 -26.66 2.03
N ARG A 54 6.95 -25.41 1.56
CA ARG A 54 7.88 -24.76 0.64
C ARG A 54 8.08 -23.34 1.14
N THR A 55 9.34 -22.93 1.33
CA THR A 55 9.82 -21.60 1.78
C THR A 55 8.69 -20.65 2.16
N GLY A 56 8.30 -20.61 3.43
CA GLY A 56 7.11 -19.92 3.95
C GLY A 56 7.07 -18.40 3.82
N ARG A 57 7.77 -17.82 2.85
CA ARG A 57 7.74 -16.39 2.55
C ARG A 57 6.52 -16.01 1.73
N VAL A 58 5.74 -15.08 2.25
CA VAL A 58 4.59 -14.48 1.55
C VAL A 58 4.78 -12.98 1.50
N ALA A 59 4.63 -12.40 0.31
CA ALA A 59 4.55 -10.95 0.15
C ALA A 59 3.07 -10.53 0.15
N VAL A 60 2.77 -9.44 0.86
CA VAL A 60 1.44 -8.87 0.96
C VAL A 60 1.53 -7.37 0.69
N THR A 61 0.68 -6.87 -0.18
CA THR A 61 0.46 -5.45 -0.44
C THR A 61 -1.04 -5.17 -0.51
N THR A 62 -1.41 -3.91 -0.35
CA THR A 62 -2.78 -3.43 -0.52
C THR A 62 -2.74 -2.00 -1.02
N ASP A 63 -3.67 -1.69 -1.92
CA ASP A 63 -3.89 -0.36 -2.45
C ASP A 63 -5.39 -0.05 -2.47
N SER A 64 -5.72 1.24 -2.47
CA SER A 64 -7.06 1.73 -2.77
C SER A 64 -7.00 2.67 -3.97
N TYR A 65 -7.96 2.55 -4.87
CA TYR A 65 -7.96 3.27 -6.14
C TYR A 65 -9.18 4.19 -6.20
N VAL A 66 -8.94 5.48 -6.41
CA VAL A 66 -9.97 6.54 -6.40
C VAL A 66 -9.91 7.41 -7.68
N VAL A 67 -9.40 6.83 -8.78
CA VAL A 67 -9.18 7.56 -10.04
C VAL A 67 -10.49 8.07 -10.64
N GLN A 68 -10.45 9.28 -11.21
CA GLN A 68 -11.55 9.87 -11.96
C GLN A 68 -11.04 10.47 -13.29
N PRO A 69 -11.73 10.25 -14.42
CA PRO A 69 -12.92 9.40 -14.59
C PRO A 69 -12.63 7.89 -14.39
N LEU A 70 -13.68 7.07 -14.21
CA LEU A 70 -13.53 5.62 -14.01
C LEU A 70 -12.98 4.90 -15.24
N GLU A 71 -13.27 5.42 -16.44
CA GLU A 71 -12.75 4.96 -17.73
C GLU A 71 -11.96 6.10 -18.39
N PHE A 72 -10.78 5.81 -18.91
CA PHE A 72 -9.89 6.80 -19.51
C PHE A 72 -9.09 6.20 -20.68
N PRO A 73 -8.51 7.02 -21.57
CA PRO A 73 -7.69 6.50 -22.66
C PRO A 73 -6.56 5.59 -22.15
N GLY A 74 -6.63 4.29 -22.46
CA GLY A 74 -5.64 3.30 -22.08
C GLY A 74 -6.01 2.39 -20.88
N GLY A 75 -7.13 2.64 -20.19
CA GLY A 75 -7.56 1.78 -19.08
C GLY A 75 -8.82 2.25 -18.35
N ASP A 76 -9.07 1.57 -17.25
CA ASP A 76 -10.18 1.84 -16.34
C ASP A 76 -9.71 1.58 -14.90
N ILE A 77 -10.54 1.95 -13.92
CA ILE A 77 -10.28 1.76 -12.50
C ILE A 77 -10.01 0.29 -12.14
N GLY A 78 -10.67 -0.66 -12.81
CA GLY A 78 -10.48 -2.09 -12.57
C GLY A 78 -9.11 -2.58 -13.06
N LYS A 79 -8.72 -2.19 -14.28
CA LYS A 79 -7.40 -2.46 -14.82
C LYS A 79 -6.31 -1.82 -13.96
N LEU A 80 -6.51 -0.58 -13.54
CA LEU A 80 -5.57 0.12 -12.65
C LEU A 80 -5.44 -0.63 -11.32
N ALA A 81 -6.55 -1.06 -10.74
CA ALA A 81 -6.56 -1.75 -9.45
C ALA A 81 -5.81 -3.09 -9.50
N VAL A 82 -6.04 -3.88 -10.55
CA VAL A 82 -5.33 -5.15 -10.74
C VAL A 82 -3.85 -4.92 -11.04
N CYS A 83 -3.54 -4.03 -11.98
CA CYS A 83 -2.15 -3.80 -12.40
C CYS A 83 -1.30 -3.17 -11.30
N GLY A 84 -1.82 -2.19 -10.55
CA GLY A 84 -1.08 -1.55 -9.44
C GLY A 84 -0.68 -2.57 -8.39
N THR A 85 -1.66 -3.30 -7.85
CA THR A 85 -1.43 -4.31 -6.81
C THR A 85 -0.51 -5.45 -7.30
N VAL A 86 -0.64 -5.87 -8.56
CA VAL A 86 0.27 -6.87 -9.16
C VAL A 86 1.69 -6.34 -9.32
N ASN A 87 1.84 -5.08 -9.72
CA ASN A 87 3.15 -4.45 -9.90
C ASN A 87 3.89 -4.33 -8.57
N ASP A 88 3.23 -3.93 -7.49
CA ASP A 88 3.81 -3.88 -6.14
C ASP A 88 4.38 -5.24 -5.69
N LEU A 89 3.67 -6.33 -5.98
CA LEU A 89 4.18 -7.68 -5.73
C LEU A 89 5.37 -8.03 -6.65
N ALA A 90 5.30 -7.66 -7.93
CA ALA A 90 6.33 -7.97 -8.90
C ALA A 90 7.65 -7.27 -8.60
N VAL A 91 7.63 -6.00 -8.18
CA VAL A 91 8.85 -5.23 -7.88
C VAL A 91 9.60 -5.74 -6.66
N VAL A 92 8.91 -6.40 -5.71
CA VAL A 92 9.56 -7.11 -4.59
C VAL A 92 9.98 -8.55 -4.93
N GLY A 93 9.83 -8.96 -6.20
CA GLY A 93 10.21 -10.28 -6.70
C GLY A 93 9.23 -11.40 -6.31
N ALA A 94 8.02 -11.07 -5.86
CA ALA A 94 7.00 -12.06 -5.57
C ALA A 94 6.27 -12.49 -6.86
N ALA A 95 5.86 -13.75 -6.91
CA ALA A 95 4.93 -14.24 -7.94
C ALA A 95 3.49 -14.08 -7.41
N PRO A 96 2.64 -13.20 -8.00
CA PRO A 96 1.27 -13.00 -7.55
C PRO A 96 0.47 -14.29 -7.62
N ARG A 97 -0.30 -14.59 -6.56
CA ARG A 97 -1.10 -15.84 -6.47
C ARG A 97 -2.59 -15.62 -6.32
N ALA A 98 -2.99 -14.56 -5.63
CA ALA A 98 -4.38 -14.22 -5.36
C ALA A 98 -4.50 -12.71 -5.16
N LEU A 99 -5.72 -12.19 -5.33
CA LEU A 99 -6.08 -10.80 -5.05
C LEU A 99 -7.35 -10.80 -4.19
N SER A 100 -7.41 -9.93 -3.20
CA SER A 100 -8.66 -9.54 -2.56
C SER A 100 -9.23 -8.31 -3.24
N LEU A 101 -10.56 -8.16 -3.24
CA LEU A 101 -11.25 -7.01 -3.79
C LEU A 101 -12.20 -6.44 -2.72
N ALA A 102 -12.05 -5.15 -2.43
CA ALA A 102 -12.98 -4.38 -1.62
C ALA A 102 -13.53 -3.24 -2.47
N LEU A 103 -14.85 -3.06 -2.46
CA LEU A 103 -15.54 -2.01 -3.21
C LEU A 103 -16.28 -1.11 -2.24
N VAL A 104 -16.07 0.20 -2.38
CA VAL A 104 -16.89 1.23 -1.76
C VAL A 104 -17.64 1.92 -2.90
N LEU A 105 -18.97 1.82 -2.88
CA LEU A 105 -19.85 2.41 -3.88
C LEU A 105 -20.62 3.56 -3.23
N GLU A 106 -20.58 4.73 -3.84
CA GLU A 106 -21.27 5.96 -3.41
C GLU A 106 -22.33 6.40 -4.41
#